data_AF-A0A3P8WYN2-F1
#
_entry.id   AF-A0A3P8WYN2-F1
#
_cell.length_a   1.000
_cell.length_b   1.000
_cell.length_c   1.000
_cell.angle_alpha   90.00
_cell.angle_beta   90.00
_cell.angle_gamma   90.00
#
_symmetry.space_group_name_H-M   'P 1'
#
loop_
_entity.id
_entity.type
_entity.pdbx_description
1 polymer ?
#
loop_
_entity_poly.entity_id
_entity_poly.type
_entity_poly.pdbx_seq_one_letter_code
_entity_poly.pdbx_strand_id
1 'polypeptide(L)'
;MDVNAPSTHIGNKTCFIARFPFCITVSLSFAKMGFFDFPEGTDCVQKLWLYTKLSTAAGLVTSSYHLVFSATDSTLTALKKTGPLTLTIASMGAIFGVTTCLSAQTLKNPEDPLNYFLGGCASGIILGARTRSAATGAKACLALGGLGYISQMAKNEKWNILQPPKHGRM
;
A
#
# COMPACT_ATOMS: atom_id res chain seq x y z
N MET A 1 21.88 -12.69 24.01
CA MET A 1 23.18 -12.56 23.33
C MET A 1 23.14 -11.23 22.58
N ASP A 2 23.46 -10.16 23.31
CA ASP A 2 23.89 -8.84 22.82
C ASP A 2 25.03 -9.00 21.78
N VAL A 3 25.42 -8.06 20.90
CA VAL A 3 25.67 -6.61 21.02
C VAL A 3 25.76 -6.05 19.59
N ASN A 4 25.00 -5.01 19.23
CA ASN A 4 25.56 -3.78 18.61
C ASN A 4 24.50 -2.67 18.51
N ALA A 5 24.48 -1.83 19.53
CA ALA A 5 23.94 -0.48 19.48
C ALA A 5 25.04 0.47 18.98
N PRO A 6 24.66 1.58 18.34
CA PRO A 6 25.27 2.85 18.70
C PRO A 6 24.24 3.69 19.45
N SER A 7 24.46 3.77 20.75
CA SER A 7 23.89 4.76 21.65
C SER A 7 24.34 6.15 21.22
N THR A 8 23.41 7.04 20.88
CA THR A 8 23.63 8.48 21.00
C THR A 8 22.48 9.08 21.81
N HIS A 9 22.75 9.20 23.10
CA HIS A 9 22.03 10.09 24.00
C HIS A 9 22.36 11.54 23.61
N ILE A 10 21.38 12.24 23.04
CA ILE A 10 21.24 13.70 23.10
C ILE A 10 19.75 13.90 23.37
N GLY A 11 19.31 14.14 24.60
CA GLY A 11 19.60 15.38 25.30
C GLY A 11 18.61 16.45 24.83
N ASN A 12 17.54 16.63 25.60
CA ASN A 12 16.86 17.91 25.82
C ASN A 12 16.32 18.69 24.59
N LYS A 13 14.98 18.76 24.49
CA LYS A 13 14.20 19.87 23.92
C LYS A 13 14.76 20.54 22.64
N THR A 14 14.33 20.12 21.43
CA THR A 14 14.19 21.04 20.26
C THR A 14 13.74 20.44 18.90
N CYS A 15 13.49 19.14 18.72
CA CYS A 15 13.42 18.60 17.33
C CYS A 15 12.16 17.81 16.95
N PHE A 16 10.96 18.22 17.41
CA PHE A 16 9.71 17.57 16.98
C PHE A 16 8.64 18.53 16.45
N ILE A 17 9.06 19.68 15.90
CA ILE A 17 8.18 20.60 15.15
C ILE A 17 8.62 20.72 13.67
N ALA A 18 9.74 20.09 13.26
CA ALA A 18 10.36 20.33 11.95
C ALA A 18 10.48 19.10 11.01
N ARG A 19 9.65 18.06 11.16
CA ARG A 19 9.78 16.82 10.34
C ARG A 19 8.68 16.65 9.29
N PHE A 20 8.39 17.74 8.59
CA PHE A 20 7.51 17.82 7.43
C PHE A 20 8.15 17.55 6.04
N PRO A 21 9.31 16.87 5.84
CA PRO A 21 9.73 16.48 4.48
C PRO A 21 9.49 14.99 4.15
N PHE A 22 9.25 14.13 5.14
CA PHE A 22 9.14 12.67 4.91
C PHE A 22 7.78 12.25 4.34
N CYS A 23 6.74 13.04 4.60
CA CYS A 23 5.38 12.85 4.10
C CYS A 23 5.27 13.10 2.58
N ILE A 24 5.99 14.09 2.05
CA ILE A 24 5.96 14.46 0.63
C ILE A 24 6.81 13.49 -0.22
N THR A 25 7.88 12.95 0.35
CA THR A 25 8.82 12.07 -0.40
C THR A 25 8.22 10.69 -0.71
N VAL A 26 7.38 10.11 0.18
CA VAL A 26 6.74 8.81 -0.09
C VAL A 26 5.69 8.90 -1.21
N SER A 27 4.95 10.01 -1.32
CA SER A 27 4.04 10.23 -2.46
C SER A 27 4.77 10.32 -3.80
N LEU A 28 5.99 10.88 -3.82
CA LEU A 28 6.74 11.09 -5.07
C LEU A 28 7.49 9.83 -5.56
N SER A 29 7.79 8.88 -4.67
CA SER A 29 8.47 7.63 -5.06
C SER A 29 7.53 6.59 -5.70
N PHE A 30 6.24 6.64 -5.36
CA PHE A 30 5.20 5.74 -5.88
C PHE A 30 4.97 5.91 -7.39
N ALA A 31 5.10 7.15 -7.89
CA ALA A 31 4.90 7.49 -9.29
C ALA A 31 6.10 7.16 -10.20
N LYS A 32 7.28 6.86 -9.62
CA LYS A 32 8.54 6.74 -10.38
C LYS A 32 9.07 5.32 -10.53
N MET A 33 8.48 4.33 -9.87
CA MET A 33 8.94 2.94 -9.90
C MET A 33 7.97 2.05 -10.67
N GLY A 34 8.08 2.02 -12.01
CA GLY A 34 7.84 0.89 -12.93
C GLY A 34 6.67 -0.08 -12.67
N PHE A 35 5.67 0.31 -11.89
CA PHE A 35 4.59 -0.59 -11.46
C PHE A 35 3.69 -1.00 -12.64
N PHE A 36 3.59 -0.11 -13.62
CA PHE A 36 2.86 -0.32 -14.87
C PHE A 36 3.71 -0.97 -15.97
N ASP A 37 5.03 -1.11 -15.80
CA ASP A 37 5.93 -1.64 -16.83
C ASP A 37 6.02 -3.17 -16.85
N PHE A 38 5.50 -3.87 -15.83
CA PHE A 38 5.57 -5.33 -15.77
C PHE A 38 4.37 -5.98 -16.50
N PRO A 39 4.61 -6.84 -17.51
CA PRO A 39 3.55 -7.55 -18.20
C PRO A 39 2.77 -8.44 -17.24
N GLU A 40 1.45 -8.49 -17.41
CA GLU A 40 0.56 -9.33 -16.62
C GLU A 40 0.84 -10.81 -16.92
N GLY A 41 1.13 -11.62 -15.89
CA GLY A 41 1.11 -13.09 -15.97
C GLY A 41 2.44 -13.84 -16.12
N THR A 42 3.58 -13.19 -16.35
CA THR A 42 4.87 -13.90 -16.57
C THR A 42 5.84 -13.84 -15.38
N ASP A 43 5.72 -12.82 -14.50
CA ASP A 43 6.62 -12.64 -13.35
C ASP A 43 5.85 -12.35 -12.05
N CYS A 44 5.05 -13.31 -11.61
CA CYS A 44 4.20 -13.18 -10.43
C CYS A 44 4.95 -12.84 -9.14
N VAL A 45 6.16 -13.40 -8.95
CA VAL A 45 6.97 -13.16 -7.76
C VAL A 45 7.50 -11.73 -7.74
N GLN A 46 7.99 -11.23 -8.88
CA GLN A 46 8.51 -9.86 -8.99
C GLN A 46 7.40 -8.83 -8.73
N LYS A 47 6.23 -9.07 -9.29
CA LYS A 47 5.08 -8.19 -9.13
C LYS A 47 4.54 -8.20 -7.70
N LEU A 48 4.42 -9.39 -7.10
CA LEU A 48 4.09 -9.56 -5.69
C LEU A 48 5.07 -8.81 -4.79
N TRP A 49 6.36 -8.94 -5.04
CA TRP A 49 7.41 -8.26 -4.29
C TRP A 49 7.28 -6.74 -4.40
N LEU A 50 6.99 -6.22 -5.59
CA LEU A 50 6.75 -4.79 -5.81
C LEU A 50 5.51 -4.31 -5.04
N TYR A 51 4.37 -5.01 -5.16
CA TYR A 51 3.14 -4.70 -4.40
C TYR A 51 3.36 -4.76 -2.88
N THR A 52 4.12 -5.74 -2.40
CA THR A 52 4.39 -5.91 -0.98
C THR A 52 5.27 -4.78 -0.47
N LYS A 53 6.31 -4.38 -1.22
CA LYS A 53 7.13 -3.20 -0.89
C LYS A 53 6.31 -1.92 -0.85
N LEU A 54 5.47 -1.73 -1.86
CA LEU A 54 4.56 -0.61 -2.02
C LEU A 54 3.61 -0.50 -0.82
N SER A 55 2.97 -1.62 -0.47
CA SER A 55 2.04 -1.70 0.66
C SER A 55 2.76 -1.55 2.00
N THR A 56 3.97 -2.07 2.13
CA THR A 56 4.80 -1.87 3.35
C THR A 56 5.15 -0.41 3.52
N ALA A 57 5.53 0.30 2.44
CA ALA A 57 5.78 1.74 2.48
C ALA A 57 4.51 2.51 2.89
N ALA A 58 3.35 2.17 2.31
CA ALA A 58 2.07 2.75 2.70
C ALA A 58 1.71 2.45 4.17
N GLY A 59 2.02 1.25 4.67
CA GLY A 59 1.80 0.85 6.05
C GLY A 59 2.69 1.62 7.05
N LEU A 60 3.95 1.89 6.68
CA LEU A 60 4.85 2.71 7.48
C LEU A 60 4.38 4.17 7.55
N VAL A 61 3.92 4.73 6.43
CA VAL A 61 3.32 6.07 6.41
C VAL A 61 2.04 6.13 7.22
N THR A 62 1.15 5.15 7.05
CA THR A 62 -0.08 5.07 7.84
C THR A 62 0.22 5.00 9.34
N SER A 63 1.24 4.24 9.73
CA SER A 63 1.71 4.16 11.11
C SER A 63 2.29 5.47 11.62
N SER A 64 3.04 6.21 10.82
CA SER A 64 3.58 7.50 11.25
C SER A 64 2.46 8.51 11.52
N TYR A 65 1.44 8.58 10.66
CA TYR A 65 0.25 9.39 10.91
C TYR A 65 -0.48 8.95 12.17
N HIS A 66 -0.66 7.64 12.36
CA HIS A 66 -1.33 7.11 13.54
C HIS A 66 -0.63 7.51 14.84
N LEU A 67 0.70 7.65 14.84
CA LEU A 67 1.47 8.12 16.00
C LEU A 67 1.33 9.62 16.25
N VAL A 68 1.22 10.43 15.19
CA VAL A 68 1.02 11.88 15.33
C VAL A 68 -0.34 12.20 15.96
N PHE A 69 -1.40 11.48 15.56
CA PHE A 69 -2.75 11.68 16.11
C PHE A 69 -2.98 10.98 17.45
N SER A 70 -2.25 9.90 17.75
CA SER A 70 -2.28 9.22 19.05
C SER A 70 -0.96 9.41 19.77
N ALA A 71 -0.81 10.55 20.46
CA ALA A 71 0.33 10.76 21.35
C ALA A 71 0.49 9.55 22.29
N THR A 72 1.69 8.97 22.30
CA THR A 72 1.99 7.76 23.08
C THR A 72 3.21 8.05 23.95
N ASP A 73 3.12 7.78 25.25
CA ASP A 73 4.18 8.13 26.21
C ASP A 73 5.40 7.22 26.15
N SER A 74 5.36 6.13 25.36
CA SER A 74 6.41 5.10 25.31
C SER A 74 6.61 4.52 23.91
N THR A 75 7.88 4.39 23.50
CA THR A 75 8.29 3.80 22.20
C THR A 75 7.87 2.34 22.06
N LEU A 76 7.90 1.56 23.14
CA LEU A 76 7.47 0.16 23.12
C LEU A 76 5.95 0.03 22.89
N THR A 77 5.17 0.92 23.50
CA THR A 77 3.71 0.98 23.34
C THR A 77 3.35 1.44 21.93
N ALA A 78 4.10 2.40 21.38
CA ALA A 78 3.97 2.82 19.99
C ALA A 78 4.17 1.65 19.03
N LEU A 79 5.24 0.86 19.18
CA LEU A 79 5.52 -0.29 18.33
C LEU A 79 4.45 -1.39 18.44
N LYS A 80 3.99 -1.70 19.65
CA LYS A 80 2.92 -2.68 19.87
C LYS A 80 1.60 -2.26 19.20
N LYS A 81 1.34 -0.95 19.11
CA LYS A 81 0.14 -0.40 18.47
C LYS A 81 0.24 -0.37 16.95
N THR A 82 1.38 0.07 16.41
CA THR A 82 1.58 0.27 14.95
C THR A 82 2.09 -0.96 14.21
N GLY A 83 2.74 -1.90 14.90
CA GLY A 83 3.25 -3.15 14.32
C GLY A 83 2.14 -3.98 13.66
N PRO A 84 1.07 -4.34 14.40
CA PRO A 84 -0.04 -5.10 13.83
C PRO A 84 -0.74 -4.38 12.67
N LEU A 85 -0.85 -3.05 12.74
CA LEU A 85 -1.42 -2.23 11.66
C LEU A 85 -0.58 -2.32 10.38
N THR A 86 0.72 -2.08 10.48
CA THR A 86 1.66 -2.17 9.35
C THR A 86 1.67 -3.56 8.75
N LEU A 87 1.72 -4.60 9.60
CA LEU A 87 1.69 -5.99 9.15
C LEU A 87 0.39 -6.31 8.41
N THR A 88 -0.74 -5.76 8.86
CA THR A 88 -2.03 -5.95 8.18
C THR A 88 -1.98 -5.32 6.79
N ILE A 89 -1.56 -4.06 6.67
CA ILE A 89 -1.48 -3.35 5.38
C ILE A 89 -0.51 -4.07 4.43
N ALA A 90 0.68 -4.46 4.91
CA ALA A 90 1.64 -5.24 4.13
C ALA A 90 1.03 -6.57 3.64
N SER A 91 0.34 -7.30 4.52
CA SER A 91 -0.33 -8.55 4.14
C SER A 91 -1.43 -8.34 3.09
N MET A 92 -2.18 -7.25 3.16
CA MET A 92 -3.21 -6.93 2.15
C MET A 92 -2.60 -6.77 0.76
N GLY A 93 -1.48 -6.06 0.65
CA GLY A 93 -0.76 -5.88 -0.62
C GLY A 93 -0.18 -7.19 -1.16
N ALA A 94 0.32 -8.05 -0.27
CA ALA A 94 0.79 -9.39 -0.66
C ALA A 94 -0.36 -10.26 -1.19
N ILE A 95 -1.49 -10.32 -0.46
CA ILE A 95 -2.67 -11.07 -0.88
C ILE A 95 -3.19 -10.55 -2.21
N PHE A 96 -3.27 -9.23 -2.38
CA PHE A 96 -3.68 -8.61 -3.64
C PHE A 96 -2.78 -9.07 -4.80
N GLY A 97 -1.46 -9.01 -4.64
CA GLY A 97 -0.50 -9.43 -5.68
C GLY A 97 -0.56 -10.93 -6.01
N VAL A 98 -0.68 -11.81 -5.02
CA VAL A 98 -0.82 -13.26 -5.25
C VAL A 98 -2.14 -13.58 -5.95
N THR A 99 -3.23 -13.00 -5.46
CA THR A 99 -4.57 -13.32 -5.96
C THR A 99 -4.76 -12.83 -7.39
N THR A 100 -4.24 -11.64 -7.72
CA THR A 100 -4.28 -11.10 -9.09
C THR A 100 -3.46 -11.95 -10.05
N CYS A 101 -2.24 -12.37 -9.67
CA CYS A 101 -1.46 -13.32 -10.46
C CYS A 101 -2.22 -14.63 -10.70
N LEU A 102 -2.76 -15.23 -9.64
CA LEU A 102 -3.46 -16.52 -9.72
C LEU A 102 -4.73 -16.41 -10.60
N SER A 103 -5.44 -15.30 -10.49
CA SER A 103 -6.63 -15.01 -11.29
C SER A 103 -6.25 -14.85 -12.78
N ALA A 104 -5.16 -14.14 -13.08
CA ALA A 104 -4.66 -13.98 -14.45
C ALA A 104 -4.29 -15.32 -15.12
N GLN A 105 -3.68 -16.25 -14.37
CA GLN A 105 -3.37 -17.59 -14.87
C GLN A 105 -4.63 -18.46 -15.07
N THR A 106 -5.60 -18.33 -14.18
CA THR A 106 -6.81 -19.15 -14.20
C THR A 106 -7.76 -18.73 -15.32
N LEU A 107 -7.90 -17.43 -15.57
CA LEU A 107 -8.85 -16.90 -16.55
C LEU A 107 -8.29 -16.77 -17.97
N LYS A 108 -6.99 -17.00 -18.20
CA LYS A 108 -6.27 -16.86 -19.50
C LYS A 108 -6.44 -15.51 -20.23
N ASN A 109 -7.24 -14.59 -19.68
CA ASN A 109 -7.45 -13.22 -20.13
C ASN A 109 -6.93 -12.28 -19.03
N PRO A 110 -5.67 -11.82 -19.12
CA PRO A 110 -5.08 -10.98 -18.09
C PRO A 110 -5.68 -9.56 -18.04
N GLU A 111 -6.26 -9.09 -19.15
CA GLU A 111 -6.76 -7.71 -19.31
C GLU A 111 -8.15 -7.48 -18.69
N ASP A 112 -8.80 -8.54 -18.19
CA ASP A 112 -10.15 -8.45 -17.64
C ASP A 112 -10.15 -7.74 -16.26
N PRO A 113 -10.91 -6.65 -16.09
CA PRO A 113 -10.92 -5.86 -14.85
C PRO A 113 -11.50 -6.63 -13.66
N LEU A 114 -12.20 -7.74 -13.90
CA LEU A 114 -12.68 -8.68 -12.88
C LEU A 114 -11.55 -9.38 -12.11
N ASN A 115 -10.39 -9.60 -12.74
CA ASN A 115 -9.22 -10.22 -12.07
C ASN A 115 -8.71 -9.35 -10.91
N TYR A 116 -8.72 -8.04 -11.12
CA TYR A 116 -8.32 -7.05 -10.14
C TYR A 116 -9.37 -6.85 -9.04
N PHE A 117 -10.65 -7.00 -9.38
CA PHE A 117 -11.74 -7.01 -8.40
C PHE A 117 -11.59 -8.17 -7.41
N LEU A 118 -11.27 -9.37 -7.91
CA LEU A 118 -11.12 -10.56 -7.07
C LEU A 118 -9.94 -10.44 -6.10
N GLY A 119 -8.82 -9.88 -6.55
CA GLY A 119 -7.69 -9.58 -5.67
C GLY A 119 -8.02 -8.53 -4.59
N GLY A 120 -8.78 -7.50 -4.95
CA GLY A 120 -9.29 -6.49 -4.01
C GLY A 120 -10.20 -7.10 -2.96
N CYS A 121 -11.15 -7.95 -3.36
CA CYS A 121 -12.06 -8.62 -2.44
C CYS A 121 -11.37 -9.65 -1.54
N ALA A 122 -10.43 -10.45 -2.07
CA ALA A 122 -9.65 -11.38 -1.26
C ALA A 122 -8.88 -10.66 -0.17
N SER A 123 -8.22 -9.54 -0.51
CA SER A 123 -7.56 -8.72 0.51
C SER A 123 -8.59 -8.17 1.52
N GLY A 124 -9.70 -7.57 1.07
CA GLY A 124 -10.74 -7.00 1.93
C GLY A 124 -11.36 -7.98 2.93
N ILE A 125 -11.56 -9.23 2.53
CA ILE A 125 -12.05 -10.30 3.41
C ILE A 125 -11.06 -10.60 4.52
N ILE A 126 -9.76 -10.64 4.22
CA ILE A 126 -8.72 -10.87 5.25
C ILE A 126 -8.64 -9.70 6.25
N LEU A 127 -8.89 -8.47 5.81
CA LEU A 127 -9.04 -7.33 6.72
C LEU A 127 -10.29 -7.47 7.60
N GLY A 128 -11.40 -7.95 7.05
CA GLY A 128 -12.61 -8.28 7.79
C GLY A 128 -12.37 -9.35 8.86
N ALA A 129 -11.58 -10.38 8.52
CA ALA A 129 -11.17 -11.42 9.44
C ALA A 129 -10.32 -10.86 10.59
N ARG A 130 -9.35 -9.98 10.29
CA ARG A 130 -8.52 -9.30 11.30
C ARG A 130 -9.31 -8.39 12.22
N THR A 131 -10.30 -7.69 11.69
CA THR A 131 -11.17 -6.78 12.46
C THR A 131 -12.37 -7.49 13.11
N ARG A 132 -12.52 -8.81 12.90
CA ARG A 132 -13.65 -9.64 13.38
C ARG A 132 -15.01 -9.05 13.00
N SER A 133 -15.11 -8.45 11.82
CA SER A 133 -16.33 -7.78 11.36
C SER A 133 -16.60 -8.09 9.88
N ALA A 134 -17.69 -8.83 9.65
CA ALA A 134 -18.17 -9.15 8.30
C ALA A 134 -18.56 -7.88 7.53
N ALA A 135 -19.15 -6.89 8.21
CA ALA A 135 -19.52 -5.61 7.61
C ALA A 135 -18.29 -4.84 7.12
N THR A 136 -17.20 -4.84 7.90
CA THR A 136 -15.94 -4.21 7.50
C THR A 136 -15.32 -4.95 6.31
N GLY A 137 -15.36 -6.28 6.30
CA GLY A 137 -14.88 -7.10 5.18
C GLY A 137 -15.66 -6.84 3.88
N ALA A 138 -16.99 -6.78 3.94
CA ALA A 138 -17.83 -6.49 2.77
C ALA A 138 -17.57 -5.09 2.21
N LYS A 139 -17.50 -4.07 3.07
CA LYS A 139 -17.17 -2.70 2.67
C LYS A 139 -15.77 -2.61 2.06
N ALA A 140 -14.79 -3.28 2.69
CA ALA A 140 -13.42 -3.31 2.20
C ALA A 140 -13.30 -4.03 0.85
N CYS A 141 -14.04 -5.13 0.65
CA CYS A 141 -14.07 -5.84 -0.63
C CYS A 141 -14.64 -4.96 -1.74
N LEU A 142 -15.78 -4.29 -1.51
CA LEU A 142 -16.34 -3.38 -2.52
C LEU A 142 -15.44 -2.17 -2.79
N ALA A 143 -14.84 -1.59 -1.74
CA ALA A 143 -13.95 -0.44 -1.88
C ALA A 143 -12.65 -0.82 -2.63
N LEU A 144 -11.92 -1.82 -2.15
CA LEU A 144 -10.64 -2.24 -2.74
C LEU A 144 -10.83 -2.96 -4.07
N GLY A 145 -11.87 -3.78 -4.20
CA GLY A 145 -12.25 -4.44 -5.45
C GLY A 145 -12.67 -3.44 -6.50
N GLY A 146 -13.50 -2.45 -6.14
CA GLY A 146 -13.90 -1.36 -7.03
C GLY A 146 -12.70 -0.52 -7.48
N LEU A 147 -11.79 -0.15 -6.58
CA LEU A 147 -10.56 0.55 -6.93
C LEU A 147 -9.67 -0.27 -7.87
N GLY A 148 -9.53 -1.58 -7.63
CA GLY A 148 -8.83 -2.49 -8.52
C GLY A 148 -9.45 -2.52 -9.92
N TYR A 149 -10.78 -2.68 -10.00
CA TYR A 149 -11.53 -2.68 -11.25
C TYR A 149 -11.34 -1.38 -12.04
N ILE A 150 -11.50 -0.22 -11.37
CA ILE A 150 -11.34 1.09 -12.00
C ILE A 150 -9.89 1.31 -12.44
N SER A 151 -8.90 0.84 -11.67
CA SER A 151 -7.49 0.97 -12.04
C SER A 151 -7.14 0.22 -13.33
N GLN A 152 -7.74 -0.96 -13.55
CA GLN A 152 -7.56 -1.71 -14.78
C GLN A 152 -8.35 -1.09 -15.94
N MET A 153 -9.58 -0.61 -15.69
CA MET A 153 -10.32 0.14 -16.70
C MET A 153 -9.57 1.40 -17.15
N ALA A 154 -8.96 2.13 -16.21
CA ALA A 154 -8.16 3.31 -16.50
C ALA A 154 -6.91 2.97 -17.35
N LYS A 155 -6.30 1.79 -17.14
CA LYS A 155 -5.23 1.26 -18.00
C LYS A 155 -5.72 0.99 -19.41
N ASN A 156 -6.82 0.23 -19.54
CA ASN A 156 -7.35 -0.23 -20.81
C ASN A 156 -7.80 0.96 -21.69
N GLU A 157 -8.42 1.96 -21.08
CA GLU A 157 -8.91 3.18 -21.74
C GLU A 157 -7.85 4.30 -21.82
N LYS A 158 -6.61 4.04 -21.37
CA LYS A 158 -5.51 5.03 -21.30
C LYS A 158 -5.94 6.38 -20.71
N TRP A 159 -6.66 6.34 -19.59
CA TRP A 159 -7.12 7.56 -18.92
C TRP A 159 -5.92 8.45 -18.57
N ASN A 160 -5.90 9.66 -19.13
CA ASN A 160 -4.81 10.59 -18.97
C ASN A 160 -5.02 11.45 -17.71
N ILE A 161 -4.93 10.80 -16.54
CA ILE A 161 -5.18 11.41 -15.22
C ILE A 161 -4.11 12.46 -14.86
N LEU A 162 -2.96 12.43 -15.54
CA LEU A 162 -1.79 13.30 -15.34
C LEU A 162 -1.33 13.95 -16.65
N GLN A 163 -2.25 14.34 -17.54
CA GLN A 163 -1.84 15.14 -18.69
C GLN A 163 -1.36 16.52 -18.19
N PRO A 164 -0.09 16.91 -18.41
CA PRO A 164 0.34 18.27 -18.10
C PRO A 164 -0.51 19.25 -18.91
N PRO A 165 -0.85 20.44 -18.37
CA PRO A 165 -1.65 21.41 -19.09
C PRO A 165 -0.96 21.70 -20.42
N LYS A 166 -1.72 21.60 -21.53
CA LYS A 166 -1.25 22.05 -22.83
C LYS A 166 -1.08 23.57 -22.74
N HIS A 167 0.11 24.03 -22.39
CA HIS A 167 0.48 25.44 -22.52
C HIS A 167 0.59 25.70 -24.01
N GLY A 168 -0.49 26.17 -24.62
CA GLY A 168 -0.46 26.71 -25.96
C GLY A 168 0.46 27.93 -25.94
N ARG A 169 1.67 27.76 -26.47
CA ARG A 169 2.40 28.91 -27.03
C ARG A 169 1.59 29.35 -28.25
N MET A 170 0.76 30.37 -28.07
CA MET A 170 0.54 31.36 -29.12
C MET A 170 1.73 32.30 -29.14
#